data_AF-A0A6P0S7D2-F1
#
_entry.id   AF-A0A6P0S7D2-F1
#
_cell.length_a   1.000
_cell.length_b   1.000
_cell.length_c   1.000
_cell.angle_alpha   90.00
_cell.angle_beta   90.00
_cell.angle_gamma   90.00
#
_symmetry.space_group_name_H-M   'P 1'
#
loop_
_entity.id
_entity.type
_entity.pdbx_description
1 polymer ?
#
loop_
_entity_poly.entity_id
_entity_poly.type
_entity_poly.pdbx_seq_one_letter_code
_entity_poly.pdbx_strand_id
1 'polypeptide(L)'
;LFLAAIAPALSLEPLQEIAIGHGWVEQSIESTAINFKLKDPTAVAFTQKNATLILTQDDYNLCLLQGDCSIAMAGTATEQFIGLGKPAIAIPGNGPQYTPAFAEAQTRLLGPSLILVEQPEQVADILQQLLLAPDWLQLIGENGRRRMGKPGAARRIANCLQERLMLSTSKD
;
A
#
# COMPACT_ATOMS: atom_id res chain seq x y z
N LEU A 1 8.99 3.98 11.47
CA LEU A 1 7.63 4.55 11.35
C LEU A 1 6.81 3.61 10.49
N PHE A 2 5.61 3.27 10.93
CA PHE A 2 4.65 2.43 10.21
C PHE A 2 3.38 3.26 10.00
N LEU A 3 2.85 3.25 8.79
CA LEU A 3 1.64 3.96 8.41
C LEU A 3 0.62 2.93 7.93
N ALA A 4 -0.59 2.98 8.49
CA ALA A 4 -1.70 2.14 8.07
C ALA A 4 -2.87 3.03 7.68
N ALA A 5 -3.15 3.07 6.38
CA ALA A 5 -4.34 3.71 5.83
C ALA A 5 -5.51 2.72 5.86
N ILE A 6 -6.38 2.86 6.86
CA ILE A 6 -7.54 2.01 7.09
C ILE A 6 -8.74 2.60 6.35
N ALA A 7 -9.60 1.76 5.77
CA ALA A 7 -10.80 2.27 5.13
C ALA A 7 -11.72 2.99 6.16
N PRO A 8 -12.29 4.17 5.85
CA PRO A 8 -13.18 4.91 6.75
C PRO A 8 -14.41 4.13 7.23
N ALA A 9 -14.83 3.12 6.47
CA ALA A 9 -15.98 2.27 6.81
C ALA A 9 -15.67 1.21 7.87
N LEU A 10 -14.40 1.03 8.26
CA LEU A 10 -13.99 0.03 9.25
C LEU A 10 -13.78 0.67 10.62
N SER A 11 -14.14 -0.03 11.69
CA SER A 11 -13.76 0.38 13.05
C SER A 11 -12.25 0.20 13.24
N LEU A 12 -11.62 1.16 13.89
CA LEU A 12 -10.22 1.06 14.31
C LEU A 12 -10.05 0.20 15.57
N GLU A 13 -11.10 0.00 16.36
CA GLU A 13 -11.03 -0.66 17.68
C GLU A 13 -10.32 -2.02 17.63
N PRO A 14 -10.62 -2.95 16.69
CA PRO A 14 -9.92 -4.26 16.68
C PRO A 14 -8.42 -4.12 16.44
N LEU A 15 -8.00 -3.14 15.62
CA LEU A 15 -6.58 -2.89 15.35
C LEU A 15 -5.89 -2.27 16.56
N GLN A 16 -6.57 -1.37 17.27
CA GLN A 16 -6.06 -0.76 18.49
C GLN A 16 -5.90 -1.81 19.60
N GLU A 17 -6.91 -2.65 19.81
CA GLU A 17 -6.87 -3.75 20.78
C GLU A 17 -5.71 -4.72 20.50
N ILE A 18 -5.52 -5.12 19.23
CA ILE A 18 -4.41 -5.99 18.82
C ILE A 18 -3.06 -5.30 19.09
N ALA A 19 -2.92 -4.02 18.74
CA ALA A 19 -1.67 -3.29 18.96
C ALA A 19 -1.34 -3.21 20.46
N ILE A 20 -2.31 -2.80 21.28
CA ILE A 20 -2.15 -2.72 22.74
C ILE A 20 -1.83 -4.09 23.33
N GLY A 21 -2.51 -5.15 22.88
CA GLY A 21 -2.25 -6.52 23.30
C GLY A 21 -0.82 -7.01 22.99
N HIS A 22 -0.18 -6.45 21.96
CA HIS A 22 1.22 -6.72 21.61
C HIS A 22 2.21 -5.72 22.25
N GLY A 23 1.77 -4.93 23.22
CA GLY A 23 2.62 -4.01 23.99
C GLY A 23 2.94 -2.71 23.27
N TRP A 24 2.12 -2.30 22.31
CA TRP A 24 2.14 -0.92 21.79
C TRP A 24 1.41 0.00 22.75
N VAL A 25 1.93 1.21 22.93
CA VAL A 25 1.35 2.21 23.84
C VAL A 25 0.79 3.36 23.03
N GLU A 26 -0.48 3.67 23.23
CA GLU A 26 -1.13 4.82 22.58
C GLU A 26 -0.46 6.13 23.01
N GLN A 27 -0.30 7.05 22.05
CA GLN A 27 0.31 8.36 22.22
C GLN A 27 -0.46 9.40 21.41
N SER A 28 -0.43 10.65 21.86
CA SER A 28 -0.92 11.76 21.05
C SER A 28 -0.04 11.94 19.81
N ILE A 29 -0.65 12.28 18.67
CA ILE A 29 0.08 12.48 17.41
C ILE A 29 1.10 13.61 17.56
N GLU A 30 0.79 14.64 18.32
CA GLU A 30 1.67 15.78 18.58
C GLU A 30 2.96 15.38 19.32
N SER A 31 2.93 14.30 20.11
CA SER A 31 4.13 13.77 20.76
C SER A 31 4.97 12.87 19.86
N THR A 32 4.46 12.49 18.68
CA THR A 32 5.21 11.69 17.71
C THR A 32 6.16 12.54 16.88
N ALA A 33 7.40 12.08 16.75
CA ALA A 33 8.41 12.74 15.93
C ALA A 33 8.23 12.45 14.43
N ILE A 34 7.09 12.86 13.85
CA ILE A 34 6.84 12.80 12.41
C ILE A 34 7.17 14.13 11.73
N ASN A 35 7.70 14.06 10.51
CA ASN A 35 8.13 15.23 9.71
C ASN A 35 7.07 15.67 8.68
N PHE A 36 5.84 15.20 8.82
CA PHE A 36 4.70 15.55 7.96
C PHE A 36 3.45 15.77 8.79
N LYS A 37 2.46 16.46 8.20
CA LYS A 37 1.20 16.77 8.86
C LYS A 37 0.09 15.83 8.41
N LEU A 38 -0.55 15.17 9.37
CA LEU A 38 -1.80 14.43 9.16
C LEU A 38 -2.98 15.41 9.06
N LYS A 39 -3.95 15.08 8.20
CA LYS A 39 -5.21 15.80 8.05
C LYS A 39 -6.34 15.12 8.81
N ASP A 40 -6.22 13.82 9.01
CA ASP A 40 -7.16 13.00 9.74
C ASP A 40 -7.21 13.38 11.23
N PRO A 41 -8.32 13.95 11.72
CA PRO A 41 -8.47 14.31 13.14
C PRO A 41 -8.71 13.09 14.03
N THR A 42 -9.02 11.93 13.44
CA THR A 42 -9.30 10.67 14.14
C THR A 42 -8.12 9.71 14.11
N ALA A 43 -7.00 10.12 13.50
CA ALA A 43 -5.81 9.30 13.47
C ALA A 43 -5.31 9.03 14.90
N VAL A 44 -4.82 7.82 15.11
CA VAL A 44 -4.26 7.37 16.39
C VAL A 44 -2.83 6.93 16.18
N ALA A 45 -1.98 7.24 17.17
CA ALA A 45 -0.59 6.86 17.14
C ALA A 45 -0.26 5.92 18.30
N PHE A 46 0.61 4.97 18.02
CA PHE A 46 1.14 4.03 18.98
C PHE A 46 2.65 4.01 18.92
N THR A 47 3.31 3.82 20.05
CA THR A 47 4.76 3.64 20.12
C THR A 47 5.14 2.33 20.79
N GLN A 48 6.20 1.73 20.29
CA GLN A 48 6.86 0.58 20.91
C GLN A 48 8.36 0.71 20.69
N LYS A 49 9.12 0.89 21.78
CA LYS A 49 10.56 1.18 21.73
C LYS A 49 10.86 2.39 20.82
N ASN A 50 11.53 2.18 19.69
CA ASN A 50 11.88 3.18 18.68
C ASN A 50 10.95 3.19 17.46
N ALA A 51 9.87 2.41 17.50
CA ALA A 51 8.87 2.35 16.44
C ALA A 51 7.63 3.16 16.78
N THR A 52 7.07 3.81 15.77
CA THR A 52 5.77 4.49 15.80
C THR A 52 4.88 3.85 14.76
N LEU A 53 3.65 3.53 15.11
CA LEU A 53 2.57 3.08 14.22
C LEU A 53 1.49 4.15 14.22
N ILE A 54 1.06 4.57 13.04
CA ILE A 54 -0.04 5.53 12.87
C ILE A 54 -1.14 4.85 12.08
N LEU A 55 -2.34 4.84 12.65
CA LEU A 55 -3.57 4.44 11.96
C LEU A 55 -4.30 5.70 11.53
N THR A 56 -4.71 5.76 10.27
CA THR A 56 -5.48 6.89 9.71
C THR A 56 -6.52 6.36 8.72
N GLN A 57 -7.65 7.04 8.63
CA GLN A 57 -8.73 6.76 7.69
C GLN A 57 -8.82 7.77 6.54
N ASP A 58 -8.26 8.98 6.70
CA ASP A 58 -8.37 10.06 5.71
C ASP A 58 -7.07 10.42 4.99
N ASP A 59 -5.92 9.84 5.36
CA ASP A 59 -4.60 10.19 4.82
C ASP A 59 -3.98 9.08 3.92
N TYR A 60 -4.80 8.35 3.16
CA TYR A 60 -4.35 7.27 2.26
C TYR A 60 -3.24 7.71 1.28
N ASN A 61 -3.43 8.84 0.59
CA ASN A 61 -2.44 9.35 -0.37
C ASN A 61 -1.13 9.73 0.32
N LEU A 62 -1.20 10.28 1.53
CA LEU A 62 -0.02 10.61 2.31
C LEU A 62 0.75 9.33 2.68
N CYS A 63 0.05 8.28 3.13
CA CYS A 63 0.67 7.00 3.45
C CYS A 63 1.42 6.40 2.25
N LEU A 64 0.80 6.41 1.06
CA LEU A 64 1.43 6.00 -0.20
C LEU A 64 2.70 6.80 -0.53
N LEU A 65 2.66 8.11 -0.34
CA LEU A 65 3.77 9.00 -0.68
C LEU A 65 4.92 8.89 0.32
N GLN A 66 4.62 8.76 1.62
CA GLN A 66 5.62 8.69 2.68
C GLN A 66 6.20 7.28 2.87
N GLY A 67 5.45 6.21 2.59
CA GLY A 67 5.95 4.85 2.76
C GLY A 67 7.04 4.51 1.74
N ASP A 68 8.15 3.92 2.18
CA ASP A 68 9.24 3.45 1.30
C ASP A 68 9.04 2.01 0.82
N CYS A 69 8.37 1.20 1.64
CA CYS A 69 7.97 -0.18 1.34
C CYS A 69 6.57 -0.42 1.91
N SER A 70 5.78 -1.27 1.27
CA SER A 70 4.49 -1.71 1.80
C SER A 70 4.53 -3.18 2.24
N ILE A 71 3.85 -3.47 3.33
CA ILE A 71 3.42 -4.83 3.68
C ILE A 71 1.96 -4.89 3.26
N ALA A 72 1.64 -5.81 2.35
CA ALA A 72 0.38 -5.79 1.64
C ALA A 72 -0.23 -7.18 1.47
N MET A 73 -1.51 -7.18 1.12
CA MET A 73 -2.18 -8.33 0.51
C MET A 73 -2.59 -7.92 -0.92
N ALA A 74 -3.51 -8.65 -1.56
CA ALA A 74 -4.12 -8.19 -2.82
C ALA A 74 -4.77 -6.80 -2.68
N GLY A 75 -4.89 -6.12 -3.82
CA GLY A 75 -5.72 -4.93 -3.95
C GLY A 75 -5.09 -3.82 -4.77
N THR A 76 -5.92 -2.82 -5.08
CA THR A 76 -5.54 -1.63 -5.84
C THR A 76 -4.50 -0.78 -5.12
N ALA A 77 -4.49 -0.79 -3.78
CA ALA A 77 -3.49 -0.05 -3.01
C ALA A 77 -2.07 -0.59 -3.25
N THR A 78 -1.93 -1.92 -3.31
CA THR A 78 -0.67 -2.60 -3.64
C THR A 78 -0.17 -2.20 -5.03
N GLU A 79 -1.06 -2.20 -6.01
CA GLU A 79 -0.76 -1.82 -7.39
C GLU A 79 -0.40 -0.33 -7.52
N GLN A 80 -1.07 0.55 -6.78
CA GLN A 80 -0.74 1.98 -6.74
C GLN A 80 0.64 2.20 -6.11
N PHE A 81 0.96 1.52 -5.01
CA PHE A 81 2.27 1.60 -4.36
C PHE A 81 3.39 1.15 -5.32
N ILE A 82 3.17 0.04 -6.02
CA ILE A 82 4.07 -0.45 -7.08
C ILE A 82 4.19 0.53 -8.24
N GLY A 83 3.09 1.18 -8.64
CA GLY A 83 3.08 2.20 -9.70
C GLY A 83 3.91 3.43 -9.37
N LEU A 84 4.11 3.74 -8.08
CA LEU A 84 5.04 4.76 -7.61
C LEU A 84 6.51 4.32 -7.71
N GLY A 85 6.76 3.08 -8.12
CA GLY A 85 8.08 2.49 -8.23
C GLY A 85 8.64 2.02 -6.88
N LYS A 86 7.76 1.65 -5.95
CA LYS A 86 8.14 1.26 -4.59
C LYS A 86 7.87 -0.23 -4.34
N PRO A 87 8.70 -0.93 -3.54
CA PRO A 87 8.54 -2.35 -3.24
C PRO A 87 7.27 -2.62 -2.43
N ALA A 88 6.57 -3.70 -2.77
CA ALA A 88 5.52 -4.27 -1.94
C ALA A 88 5.87 -5.71 -1.55
N ILE A 89 5.80 -6.02 -0.26
CA ILE A 89 5.94 -7.38 0.27
C ILE A 89 4.55 -7.92 0.53
N ALA A 90 4.20 -9.03 -0.12
CA ALA A 90 2.91 -9.66 -0.01
C ALA A 90 2.97 -10.96 0.79
N ILE A 91 1.96 -11.17 1.63
CA ILE A 91 1.78 -12.40 2.42
C ILE A 91 0.42 -13.00 2.01
N PRO A 92 0.36 -14.25 1.51
CA PRO A 92 -0.90 -14.89 1.20
C PRO A 92 -1.71 -15.09 2.48
N GLY A 93 -3.02 -14.89 2.39
CA GLY A 93 -3.93 -15.14 3.50
C GLY A 93 -4.44 -16.58 3.51
N ASN A 94 -4.94 -17.00 4.66
CA ASN A 94 -5.66 -18.28 4.81
C ASN A 94 -7.12 -18.20 4.33
N GLY A 95 -7.62 -16.98 4.07
CA GLY A 95 -8.97 -16.73 3.59
C GLY A 95 -9.08 -16.72 2.06
N PRO A 96 -10.31 -16.66 1.52
CA PRO A 96 -10.55 -16.74 0.08
C PRO A 96 -10.08 -15.51 -0.71
N GLN A 97 -9.80 -14.40 -0.04
CA GLN A 97 -9.52 -13.11 -0.68
C GLN A 97 -8.12 -13.02 -1.30
N TYR A 98 -7.13 -13.74 -0.73
CA TYR A 98 -5.75 -13.68 -1.21
C TYR A 98 -5.03 -15.03 -1.04
N THR A 99 -5.40 -16.00 -1.86
CA THR A 99 -4.85 -17.37 -1.81
C THR A 99 -3.41 -17.41 -2.37
N PRO A 100 -2.62 -18.44 -2.05
CA PRO A 100 -1.28 -18.62 -2.62
C PRO A 100 -1.27 -18.59 -4.16
N ALA A 101 -2.20 -19.30 -4.80
CA ALA A 101 -2.32 -19.30 -6.26
C ALA A 101 -2.62 -17.91 -6.84
N PHE A 102 -3.44 -17.12 -6.16
CA PHE A 102 -3.71 -15.73 -6.56
C PHE A 102 -2.47 -14.85 -6.37
N ALA A 103 -1.78 -14.98 -5.24
CA ALA A 103 -0.56 -14.24 -4.94
C ALA A 103 0.53 -14.53 -5.98
N GLU A 104 0.74 -15.79 -6.36
CA GLU A 104 1.65 -16.18 -7.44
C GLU A 104 1.24 -15.62 -8.80
N ALA A 105 -0.06 -15.56 -9.11
CA ALA A 105 -0.53 -14.91 -10.33
C ALA A 105 -0.21 -13.41 -10.32
N GLN A 106 -0.38 -12.76 -9.17
CA GLN A 106 -0.08 -11.35 -8.99
C GLN A 106 1.42 -11.07 -9.12
N THR A 107 2.31 -11.92 -8.59
CA THR A 107 3.77 -11.74 -8.76
C THR A 107 4.19 -11.86 -10.21
N ARG A 108 3.59 -12.77 -11.00
CA ARG A 108 3.85 -12.84 -12.45
C ARG A 108 3.45 -11.54 -13.16
N LEU A 109 2.33 -10.93 -12.74
CA LEU A 109 1.79 -9.69 -13.32
C LEU A 109 2.49 -8.42 -12.85
N LEU A 110 3.06 -8.39 -11.65
CA LEU A 110 3.73 -7.22 -11.09
C LEU A 110 5.26 -7.34 -11.12
N GLY A 111 5.79 -8.53 -11.38
CA GLY A 111 7.22 -8.78 -11.53
C GLY A 111 7.99 -8.52 -10.23
N PRO A 112 9.25 -8.05 -10.31
CA PRO A 112 10.11 -7.86 -9.13
C PRO A 112 9.58 -6.83 -8.12
N SER A 113 8.59 -6.00 -8.49
CA SER A 113 8.00 -5.01 -7.59
C SER A 113 7.08 -5.60 -6.52
N LEU A 114 6.61 -6.84 -6.70
CA LEU A 114 5.85 -7.58 -5.70
C LEU A 114 6.66 -8.78 -5.21
N ILE A 115 7.07 -8.74 -3.94
CA ILE A 115 7.88 -9.77 -3.30
C ILE A 115 6.95 -10.63 -2.45
N LEU A 116 6.74 -11.88 -2.87
CA LEU A 116 5.90 -12.82 -2.13
C LEU A 116 6.73 -13.52 -1.06
N VAL A 117 6.25 -13.47 0.18
CA VAL A 117 6.74 -14.29 1.29
C VAL A 117 5.66 -15.26 1.71
N GLU A 118 6.05 -16.43 2.23
CA GLU A 118 5.09 -17.45 2.68
C GLU A 118 4.57 -17.15 4.08
N GLN A 119 5.43 -16.57 4.94
CA GLN A 119 5.13 -16.35 6.35
C GLN A 119 5.46 -14.90 6.77
N PRO A 120 4.68 -14.30 7.69
CA PRO A 120 4.90 -12.92 8.16
C PRO A 120 6.30 -12.67 8.73
N GLU A 121 6.92 -13.68 9.33
CA GLU A 121 8.25 -13.58 9.96
C GLU A 121 9.34 -13.26 8.94
N GLN A 122 9.15 -13.63 7.67
CA GLN A 122 10.10 -13.38 6.58
C GLN A 122 10.12 -11.92 6.13
N VAL A 123 9.10 -11.12 6.49
CA VAL A 123 8.99 -9.71 6.09
C VAL A 123 10.18 -8.91 6.58
N ALA A 124 10.63 -9.15 7.82
CA ALA A 124 11.75 -8.42 8.42
C ALA A 124 13.06 -8.67 7.66
N ASP A 125 13.29 -9.89 7.19
CA ASP A 125 14.49 -10.26 6.43
C ASP A 125 14.47 -9.64 5.02
N ILE A 126 13.32 -9.67 4.34
CA ILE A 126 13.16 -9.04 3.03
C ILE A 126 13.31 -7.52 3.13
N LEU A 127 12.74 -6.89 4.15
CA LEU A 127 12.92 -5.45 4.39
C LEU A 127 14.39 -5.09 4.58
N GLN A 128 15.14 -5.86 5.37
CA GLN A 128 16.57 -5.64 5.55
C GLN A 128 17.34 -5.79 4.24
N GLN A 129 17.04 -6.81 3.44
CA GLN A 129 17.67 -7.01 2.13
C GLN A 129 17.39 -5.84 1.18
N LEU A 130 16.13 -5.38 1.11
CA LEU A 130 15.74 -4.24 0.28
C LEU A 130 16.50 -2.96 0.66
N LEU A 131 16.62 -2.67 1.95
CA LEU A 131 17.32 -1.49 2.45
C LEU A 131 18.82 -1.50 2.11
N LEU A 132 19.40 -2.67 1.88
CA LEU A 132 20.82 -2.86 1.55
C LEU A 132 21.08 -3.08 0.06
N ALA A 133 20.05 -3.15 -0.78
CA ALA A 133 20.14 -3.52 -2.19
C ALA A 133 19.65 -2.38 -3.13
N PRO A 134 20.46 -1.33 -3.36
CA PRO A 134 20.07 -0.20 -4.21
C PRO A 134 19.73 -0.62 -5.66
N ASP A 135 20.46 -1.58 -6.23
CA ASP A 135 20.20 -2.10 -7.57
C ASP A 135 18.83 -2.78 -7.66
N TRP A 136 18.43 -3.47 -6.59
CA TRP A 136 17.12 -4.10 -6.52
C TRP A 136 16.00 -3.05 -6.44
N LEU A 137 16.19 -2.01 -5.63
CA LEU A 137 15.25 -0.88 -5.56
C LEU A 137 15.13 -0.15 -6.91
N GLN A 138 16.22 0.01 -7.65
CA GLN A 138 16.18 0.60 -9.00
C GLN A 138 15.37 -0.28 -9.95
N LEU A 139 15.64 -1.59 -9.98
CA LEU A 139 14.89 -2.54 -10.80
C LEU A 139 13.39 -2.51 -10.49
N ILE A 140 13.03 -2.46 -9.20
CA ILE A 140 11.65 -2.34 -8.72
C ILE A 140 11.02 -1.03 -9.22
N GLY A 141 11.75 0.07 -9.13
CA GLY A 141 11.30 1.39 -9.56
C GLY A 141 11.01 1.46 -11.06
N GLU A 142 11.90 0.92 -11.88
CA GLU A 142 11.75 0.85 -13.32
C GLU A 142 10.60 -0.08 -13.73
N ASN A 143 10.54 -1.27 -13.14
CA ASN A 143 9.50 -2.26 -13.43
C ASN A 143 8.10 -1.74 -13.06
N GLY A 144 7.95 -1.13 -11.87
CA GLY A 144 6.67 -0.61 -11.40
C GLY A 144 6.10 0.45 -12.35
N ARG A 145 6.92 1.44 -12.73
CA ARG A 145 6.54 2.48 -13.70
C ARG A 145 6.21 1.90 -15.08
N ARG A 146 6.98 0.90 -15.54
CA ARG A 146 6.76 0.26 -16.83
C ARG A 146 5.44 -0.52 -16.86
N ARG A 147 5.15 -1.31 -15.83
CA ARG A 147 3.96 -2.17 -15.79
C ARG A 147 2.67 -1.40 -15.52
N MET A 148 2.71 -0.40 -14.62
CA MET A 148 1.54 0.41 -14.30
C MET A 148 1.29 1.55 -15.32
N GLY A 149 2.33 1.96 -16.03
CA GLY A 149 2.25 3.00 -17.05
C GLY A 149 2.04 4.40 -16.47
N LYS A 150 1.69 5.35 -17.36
CA LYS A 150 1.49 6.75 -16.97
C LYS A 150 0.09 6.98 -16.40
N PRO A 151 -0.06 7.89 -15.41
CA PRO A 151 -1.37 8.29 -14.88
C PRO A 151 -2.39 8.70 -15.95
N GLY A 152 -3.67 8.70 -15.59
CA GLY A 152 -4.76 9.21 -16.42
C GLY A 152 -5.56 8.14 -17.20
N ALA A 153 -5.46 6.86 -16.83
CA ALA A 153 -6.24 5.80 -17.46
C ALA A 153 -7.75 6.08 -17.41
N ALA A 154 -8.29 6.48 -16.25
CA ALA A 154 -9.70 6.81 -16.10
C ALA A 154 -10.16 7.93 -17.05
N ARG A 155 -9.36 9.00 -17.20
CA ARG A 155 -9.64 10.09 -18.14
C ARG A 155 -9.63 9.61 -19.58
N ARG A 156 -8.64 8.80 -19.98
CA ARG A 156 -8.56 8.23 -21.34
C ARG A 156 -9.77 7.34 -21.65
N ILE A 157 -10.18 6.52 -20.68
CA ILE A 157 -11.39 5.68 -20.80
C ILE A 157 -12.63 6.55 -20.96
N ALA A 158 -12.81 7.57 -20.12
CA ALA A 158 -13.95 8.48 -20.19
C ALA A 158 -14.04 9.20 -21.55
N ASN A 159 -12.91 9.72 -22.05
CA ASN A 159 -12.86 10.36 -23.37
C ASN A 159 -13.20 9.37 -24.49
N CYS A 160 -12.65 8.15 -24.46
CA CYS A 160 -12.95 7.12 -25.44
C CYS A 160 -14.44 6.72 -25.45
N LEU A 161 -15.07 6.63 -24.27
CA LEU A 161 -16.50 6.37 -24.15
C LEU A 161 -17.33 7.51 -24.73
N GLN A 162 -16.98 8.76 -24.42
CA GLN A 162 -17.65 9.95 -24.96
C GLN A 162 -17.59 9.97 -26.49
N GLU A 163 -16.41 9.76 -27.08
CA GLU A 163 -16.22 9.71 -28.53
C GLU A 163 -17.08 8.62 -29.19
N ARG A 164 -17.06 7.39 -28.66
CA ARG A 164 -17.79 6.26 -29.24
C ARG A 164 -19.31 6.40 -29.13
N LEU A 165 -19.81 6.92 -28.01
CA LEU A 165 -21.25 7.10 -27.79
C LEU A 165 -21.80 8.31 -28.56
N MET A 166 -21.01 9.40 -28.70
CA MET A 166 -21.41 10.55 -29.51
C MET A 166 -21.39 10.25 -31.03
N LEU A 167 -20.47 9.40 -31.49
CA LEU A 167 -20.46 8.93 -32.89
C LEU A 167 -21.65 8.02 -33.23
N SER A 168 -22.23 7.31 -32.25
CA SER A 168 -23.43 6.48 -32.46
C SER A 168 -24.72 7.27 -32.58
N THR A 169 -24.75 8.54 -32.14
CA THR A 169 -25.96 9.40 -32.16
C THR A 169 -26.05 10.34 -33.37
N SER A 170 -25.03 10.34 -34.24
CA SER A 170 -24.97 11.21 -35.43
C SER A 170 -25.18 10.46 -36.75
N LYS A 171 -25.73 9.24 -36.70
CA LYS A 171 -25.98 8.37 -37.87
C LYS A 171 -27.46 8.11 -38.17
N ASP A 172 -28.36 8.92 -37.59
CA ASP A 172 -29.78 8.95 -37.96
C ASP A 172 -30.08 10.12 -38.91
#